data_AF-A0AAP0LK53-F1
#
_entry.id   AF-A0AAP0LK53-F1
#
_cell.length_a   1.000
_cell.length_b   1.000
_cell.length_c   1.000
_cell.angle_alpha   90.00
_cell.angle_beta   90.00
_cell.angle_gamma   90.00
#
_symmetry.space_group_name_H-M   'P 1'
#
loop_
_entity.id
_entity.type
_entity.pdbx_description
1 polymer ?
#
loop_
_entity_poly.entity_id
_entity_poly.type
_entity_poly.pdbx_seq_one_letter_code
_entity_poly.pdbx_strand_id
1 'polypeptide(L)'
;MDSTNPSSEVAHDFSPLLKVHKDGKVERLMGTDIVPPSLDPKTNVDSKDVVYSPEHNLSARLYLPKNTNQNQKLPLLVYFHGGGFFIETAFSPTYHNYLNDLVSEANIIAVSVDYRRAPEHPLPIAYEDSWDAVKWVASHVDGNGPEDWLNRNADFQRVFYSGDSAGANIAHHMAIRNGGEIIDGFNVVGIVLIHPYFWGVEPVGSEPTDVKIRAGTERFWLFACPSTSGLDDPWVNPCADGSSLASLGCARVLVFAAEKDFLCPRGWFYYEKLKEISVDYRRAPENPVPCAHDDSWTALKWVASHVNGEGPEDWLNYFADFQRVFFSGDSAGANIAHHMGMRHGREILDGVNVIGIVLIHPYFLGREAVGNETADAKKRDWVARLWRLTCPSSTSGCDDPWINPAVAGSDLASLGCARMQVFVAENDFLRSRGWFYYDKLKESGCRGNVEIVESKGEQHVFHLINPTCENAVAMLERTASFLNHQEKA
;
A
#
# COMPACT_ATOMS: atom_id res chain seq x y z
N MET A 1 -8.01 -38.75 45.65
CA MET A 1 -8.49 -38.62 44.26
C MET A 1 -8.97 -37.20 44.11
N ASP A 2 -8.12 -36.44 43.41
CA ASP A 2 -8.26 -35.10 42.85
C ASP A 2 -9.50 -34.27 43.16
N SER A 3 -9.28 -33.22 43.96
CA SER A 3 -10.03 -31.99 43.86
C SER A 3 -9.48 -31.16 42.70
N THR A 4 -9.91 -31.43 41.46
CA THR A 4 -9.70 -30.47 40.37
C THR A 4 -10.53 -29.23 40.66
N ASN A 5 -9.85 -28.15 41.08
CA ASN A 5 -10.47 -26.86 41.34
C ASN A 5 -11.05 -26.34 40.00
N PRO A 6 -12.37 -26.13 39.87
CA PRO A 6 -13.01 -25.69 38.61
C PRO A 6 -12.44 -24.38 38.06
N SER A 7 -11.75 -23.59 38.90
CA SER A 7 -11.09 -22.35 38.53
C SER A 7 -9.87 -22.52 37.62
N SER A 8 -9.26 -23.72 37.58
CA SER A 8 -8.05 -24.01 36.78
C SER A 8 -8.33 -24.45 35.34
N GLU A 9 -9.60 -24.55 34.93
CA GLU A 9 -9.99 -24.99 33.58
C GLU A 9 -9.61 -23.94 32.52
N VAL A 10 -9.08 -24.39 31.37
CA VAL A 10 -8.70 -23.53 30.24
C VAL A 10 -9.97 -22.98 29.57
N ALA A 11 -10.09 -21.66 29.49
CA ALA A 11 -11.17 -20.97 28.77
C ALA A 11 -10.82 -20.77 27.29
N HIS A 12 -9.58 -20.35 27.01
CA HIS A 12 -9.07 -20.16 25.67
C HIS A 12 -7.73 -20.85 25.51
N ASP A 13 -7.67 -21.83 24.61
CA ASP A 13 -6.42 -22.46 24.20
C ASP A 13 -5.96 -21.84 22.87
N PHE A 14 -4.76 -21.23 22.90
CA PHE A 14 -4.03 -20.69 21.75
C PHE A 14 -2.66 -21.37 21.63
N SER A 15 -2.56 -22.64 22.02
CA SER A 15 -1.34 -23.41 21.89
C SER A 15 -0.82 -23.38 20.43
N PRO A 16 0.51 -23.23 20.24
CA PRO A 16 1.55 -23.35 21.25
C PRO A 16 1.91 -22.03 21.97
N LEU A 17 1.20 -20.93 21.75
CA LEU A 17 1.59 -19.60 22.25
C LEU A 17 1.21 -19.37 23.71
N LEU A 18 -0.08 -19.52 24.03
CA LEU A 18 -0.60 -19.28 25.37
C LEU A 18 -1.91 -20.03 25.64
N LYS A 19 -2.27 -20.10 26.93
CA LYS A 19 -3.58 -20.52 27.42
C LYS A 19 -4.12 -19.47 28.39
N VAL A 20 -5.42 -19.25 28.35
CA VAL A 20 -6.14 -18.37 29.28
C VAL A 20 -7.14 -19.20 30.05
N HIS A 21 -7.07 -19.17 31.37
CA HIS A 21 -7.92 -19.93 32.27
C HIS A 21 -9.20 -19.16 32.62
N LYS A 22 -10.25 -19.87 33.07
CA LYS A 22 -11.54 -19.26 33.45
C LYS A 22 -11.44 -18.25 34.59
N ASP A 23 -10.40 -18.34 35.42
CA ASP A 23 -10.12 -17.38 36.50
C ASP A 23 -9.35 -16.13 36.03
N GLY A 24 -9.07 -16.01 34.73
CA GLY A 24 -8.34 -14.90 34.13
C GLY A 24 -6.82 -15.07 34.14
N LYS A 25 -6.29 -16.16 34.71
CA LYS A 25 -4.85 -16.44 34.64
C LYS A 25 -4.42 -16.66 33.19
N VAL A 26 -3.34 -16.00 32.80
CA VAL A 26 -2.68 -16.18 31.50
C VAL A 26 -1.43 -17.03 31.68
N GLU A 27 -1.37 -18.16 31.00
CA GLU A 27 -0.21 -19.04 30.91
C GLU A 27 0.44 -18.88 29.53
N ARG A 28 1.57 -18.15 29.46
CA ARG A 28 2.38 -18.05 28.24
C ARG A 28 3.28 -19.29 28.15
N LEU A 29 3.16 -20.04 27.06
CA LEU A 29 3.84 -21.32 26.86
C LEU A 29 5.19 -21.16 26.13
N MET A 30 5.41 -20.00 25.50
CA MET A 30 6.68 -19.62 24.87
C MET A 30 6.86 -18.09 24.89
N GLY A 31 8.04 -17.63 24.51
CA GLY A 31 8.36 -16.20 24.39
C GLY A 31 8.41 -15.47 25.73
N THR A 32 8.80 -16.17 26.80
CA THR A 32 8.92 -15.62 28.16
C THR A 32 10.37 -15.51 28.64
N ASP A 33 11.32 -16.12 27.93
CA ASP A 33 12.74 -16.05 28.26
C ASP A 33 13.28 -14.63 28.07
N ILE A 34 14.15 -14.20 28.98
CA ILE A 34 14.82 -12.90 28.91
C ILE A 34 16.32 -13.04 29.12
N VAL A 35 17.08 -12.10 28.56
CA VAL A 35 18.53 -11.98 28.79
C VAL A 35 18.86 -10.57 29.31
N PRO A 36 19.86 -10.42 30.19
CA PRO A 36 20.30 -9.10 30.63
C PRO A 36 20.95 -8.33 29.46
N PRO A 37 20.98 -6.99 29.53
CA PRO A 37 21.78 -6.22 28.58
C PRO A 37 23.26 -6.51 28.81
N SER A 38 24.03 -6.54 27.74
CA SER A 38 25.45 -6.86 27.76
C SER A 38 26.21 -6.25 26.57
N LEU A 39 27.54 -6.25 26.67
CA LEU A 39 28.43 -6.08 25.53
C LEU A 39 28.60 -7.42 24.82
N ASP A 40 28.11 -7.53 23.58
CA ASP A 40 28.29 -8.73 22.79
C ASP A 40 29.70 -8.77 22.16
N PRO A 41 30.56 -9.74 22.51
CA PRO A 41 31.92 -9.81 21.99
C PRO A 41 31.99 -10.13 20.49
N LYS A 42 30.93 -10.69 19.88
CA LYS A 42 30.91 -11.03 18.46
C LYS A 42 30.66 -9.79 17.60
N THR A 43 29.65 -9.00 17.95
CA THR A 43 29.22 -7.82 17.17
C THR A 43 29.81 -6.51 17.68
N ASN A 44 30.44 -6.51 18.86
CA ASN A 44 30.94 -5.32 19.55
C ASN A 44 29.83 -4.26 19.79
N VAL A 45 28.60 -4.73 20.03
CA VAL A 45 27.43 -3.92 20.35
C VAL A 45 27.21 -3.96 21.86
N ASP A 46 27.07 -2.78 22.45
CA ASP A 46 26.74 -2.62 23.87
C ASP A 46 25.26 -2.32 24.01
N SER A 47 24.62 -2.91 25.01
CA SER A 47 23.18 -2.75 25.23
C SER A 47 22.89 -2.32 26.66
N LYS A 48 21.74 -1.66 26.86
CA LYS A 48 21.24 -1.30 28.19
C LYS A 48 19.72 -1.14 28.20
N ASP A 49 19.13 -1.32 29.36
CA ASP A 49 17.69 -1.13 29.57
C ASP A 49 17.41 0.27 30.12
N VAL A 50 16.35 0.90 29.64
CA VAL A 50 15.89 2.23 30.03
C VAL A 50 14.40 2.23 30.29
N VAL A 51 13.93 3.12 31.17
CA VAL A 51 12.49 3.33 31.45
C VAL A 51 12.06 4.61 30.74
N TYR A 52 11.20 4.49 29.73
CA TYR A 52 10.72 5.64 28.96
C TYR A 52 9.40 6.22 29.50
N SER A 53 8.62 5.42 30.23
CA SER A 53 7.42 5.87 30.94
C SER A 53 7.41 5.30 32.37
N PRO A 54 7.91 6.07 33.37
CA PRO A 54 7.90 5.62 34.76
C PRO A 54 6.49 5.40 35.32
N GLU A 55 5.52 6.19 34.87
CA GLU A 55 4.12 6.14 35.29
C GLU A 55 3.40 4.85 34.84
N HIS A 56 3.81 4.28 33.70
CA HIS A 56 3.28 3.01 33.21
C HIS A 56 4.28 1.84 33.35
N ASN A 57 5.45 2.10 33.94
CA ASN A 57 6.57 1.17 34.07
C ASN A 57 6.98 0.54 32.72
N LEU A 58 6.99 1.36 31.66
CA LEU A 58 7.35 0.91 30.31
C LEU A 58 8.84 1.15 30.04
N SER A 59 9.46 0.15 29.41
CA SER A 59 10.90 0.08 29.23
C SER A 59 11.29 -0.19 27.79
N ALA A 60 12.53 0.12 27.44
CA ALA A 60 13.12 -0.23 26.15
C ALA A 60 14.55 -0.75 26.34
N ARG A 61 15.04 -1.53 25.39
CA ARG A 61 16.46 -1.89 25.30
C ARG A 61 17.14 -1.10 24.20
N LEU A 62 18.20 -0.40 24.56
CA LEU A 62 19.06 0.33 23.63
C LEU A 62 20.23 -0.54 23.18
N TYR A 63 20.66 -0.34 21.94
CA TYR A 63 21.81 -1.01 21.34
C TYR A 63 22.70 0.04 20.66
N LEU A 64 23.99 0.05 20.99
CA LEU A 64 24.98 1.01 20.50
C LEU A 64 26.24 0.28 20.01
N PRO A 65 26.64 0.41 18.74
CA PRO A 65 27.88 -0.19 18.24
C PRO A 65 29.09 0.61 18.74
N LYS A 66 30.11 -0.09 19.27
CA LYS A 66 31.32 0.53 19.85
C LYS A 66 32.36 0.97 18.82
N ASN A 67 32.17 0.65 17.54
CA ASN A 67 33.08 1.04 16.46
C ASN A 67 32.88 2.50 15.99
N THR A 68 32.20 3.33 16.78
CA THR A 68 31.78 4.68 16.41
C THR A 68 32.84 5.73 16.69
N ASN A 69 33.15 6.55 15.67
CA ASN A 69 33.93 7.77 15.86
C ASN A 69 33.13 8.76 16.73
N GLN A 70 33.77 9.33 17.76
CA GLN A 70 33.11 10.18 18.77
C GLN A 70 32.37 11.43 18.23
N ASN A 71 32.59 11.80 16.96
CA ASN A 71 32.00 12.98 16.33
C ASN A 71 30.90 12.67 15.30
N GLN A 72 30.50 11.40 15.12
CA GLN A 72 29.51 11.02 14.11
C GLN A 72 28.21 10.51 14.75
N LYS A 73 27.09 11.17 14.44
CA LYS A 73 25.75 10.65 14.75
C LYS A 73 25.35 9.53 13.77
N LEU A 74 24.71 8.48 14.29
CA LEU A 74 24.27 7.31 13.56
C LEU A 74 22.75 7.35 13.28
N PRO A 75 22.28 6.75 12.17
CA PRO A 75 20.85 6.53 11.98
C PRO A 75 20.23 5.79 13.17
N LEU A 76 18.96 6.08 13.44
CA LEU A 76 18.23 5.56 14.57
C LEU A 76 17.14 4.60 14.10
N LEU A 77 17.07 3.42 14.70
CA LEU A 77 16.01 2.45 14.49
C LEU A 77 15.16 2.31 15.76
N VAL A 78 13.85 2.56 15.65
CA VAL A 78 12.89 2.15 16.68
C VAL A 78 12.31 0.80 16.26
N TYR A 79 12.55 -0.23 17.06
CA TYR A 79 12.17 -1.61 16.77
C TYR A 79 11.02 -2.06 17.68
N PHE A 80 10.00 -2.65 17.08
CA PHE A 80 8.85 -3.27 17.76
C PHE A 80 8.91 -4.77 17.53
N HIS A 81 8.94 -5.56 18.61
CA HIS A 81 9.05 -7.02 18.50
C HIS A 81 7.74 -7.66 18.00
N GLY A 82 7.83 -8.85 17.40
CA GLY A 82 6.68 -9.68 17.06
C GLY A 82 6.10 -10.46 18.24
N GLY A 83 5.36 -11.54 17.96
CA GLY A 83 4.72 -12.38 18.99
C GLY A 83 3.20 -12.26 19.05
N GLY A 84 2.58 -11.80 17.95
CA GLY A 84 1.11 -11.76 17.81
C GLY A 84 0.41 -10.85 18.82
N PHE A 85 1.11 -9.87 19.41
CA PHE A 85 0.67 -9.03 20.53
C PHE A 85 0.57 -9.73 21.90
N PHE A 86 0.88 -11.02 22.02
CA PHE A 86 0.69 -11.80 23.27
C PHE A 86 1.98 -12.19 23.97
N ILE A 87 3.02 -12.54 23.22
CA ILE A 87 4.27 -13.11 23.74
C ILE A 87 5.47 -12.26 23.33
N GLU A 88 6.66 -12.67 23.79
CA GLU A 88 7.94 -11.98 23.57
C GLU A 88 8.05 -10.63 24.28
N THR A 89 9.24 -10.06 24.31
CA THR A 89 9.58 -8.79 24.96
C THR A 89 10.82 -8.19 24.28
N ALA A 90 11.09 -6.90 24.48
CA ALA A 90 12.35 -6.28 24.06
C ALA A 90 13.60 -6.97 24.66
N PHE A 91 13.43 -7.75 25.72
CA PHE A 91 14.50 -8.46 26.43
C PHE A 91 14.66 -9.93 26.00
N SER A 92 13.87 -10.41 25.03
CA SER A 92 13.94 -11.80 24.58
C SER A 92 15.28 -12.11 23.94
N PRO A 93 15.84 -13.32 24.15
CA PRO A 93 17.12 -13.72 23.54
C PRO A 93 17.09 -13.67 22.00
N THR A 94 15.96 -14.03 21.38
CA THR A 94 15.81 -14.01 19.91
C THR A 94 15.95 -12.61 19.35
N TYR A 95 15.22 -11.63 19.88
CA TYR A 95 15.33 -10.23 19.46
C TYR A 95 16.66 -9.60 19.86
N HIS A 96 17.19 -9.96 21.04
CA HIS A 96 18.49 -9.49 21.48
C HIS A 96 19.61 -9.87 20.50
N ASN A 97 19.66 -11.13 20.10
CA ASN A 97 20.67 -11.61 19.16
C ASN A 97 20.50 -10.99 17.77
N TYR A 98 19.25 -10.91 17.27
CA TYR A 98 18.97 -10.28 15.99
C TYR A 98 19.37 -8.80 15.96
N LEU A 99 19.03 -8.04 17.01
CA LEU A 99 19.35 -6.61 17.08
C LEU A 99 20.83 -6.35 17.27
N ASN A 100 21.59 -7.21 17.97
CA ASN A 100 23.05 -7.13 18.01
C ASN A 100 23.65 -7.24 16.60
N ASP A 101 23.26 -8.28 15.84
CA ASP A 101 23.76 -8.48 14.47
C ASP A 101 23.32 -7.30 13.56
N LEU A 102 22.05 -6.89 13.60
CA LEU A 102 21.53 -5.79 12.77
C LEU A 102 22.22 -4.45 13.06
N VAL A 103 22.40 -4.11 14.34
CA VAL A 103 23.03 -2.87 14.76
C VAL A 103 24.49 -2.79 14.32
N SER A 104 25.22 -3.91 14.42
CA SER A 104 26.60 -4.00 13.95
C SER A 104 26.70 -3.88 12.43
N GLU A 105 25.91 -4.65 11.69
CA GLU A 105 25.98 -4.69 10.22
C GLU A 105 25.52 -3.38 9.57
N ALA A 106 24.45 -2.77 10.09
CA ALA A 106 23.92 -1.52 9.54
C ALA A 106 24.62 -0.26 10.10
N ASN A 107 25.42 -0.41 11.17
CA ASN A 107 26.06 0.68 11.91
C ASN A 107 25.05 1.78 12.33
N ILE A 108 24.04 1.37 13.10
CA ILE A 108 22.92 2.19 13.56
C ILE A 108 22.80 2.15 15.09
N ILE A 109 21.93 2.97 15.67
CA ILE A 109 21.46 2.80 17.06
C ILE A 109 20.08 2.18 17.01
N ALA A 110 19.78 1.22 17.87
CA ALA A 110 18.43 0.66 17.99
C ALA A 110 17.81 0.92 19.36
N VAL A 111 16.51 1.20 19.36
CA VAL A 111 15.62 1.29 20.52
C VAL A 111 14.56 0.19 20.37
N SER A 112 14.71 -0.92 21.09
CA SER A 112 13.72 -2.00 21.10
C SER A 112 12.67 -1.72 22.17
N VAL A 113 11.43 -1.47 21.76
CA VAL A 113 10.34 -1.04 22.64
C VAL A 113 9.68 -2.25 23.31
N ASP A 114 9.53 -2.23 24.64
CA ASP A 114 8.79 -3.23 25.41
C ASP A 114 7.35 -2.72 25.66
N TYR A 115 6.48 -2.93 24.68
CA TYR A 115 5.08 -2.51 24.76
C TYR A 115 4.24 -3.52 25.56
N ARG A 116 3.13 -3.08 26.17
CA ARG A 116 2.24 -3.99 26.92
C ARG A 116 1.48 -4.92 25.98
N ARG A 117 1.28 -6.16 26.43
CA ARG A 117 0.77 -7.28 25.63
C ARG A 117 -0.64 -7.68 26.03
N ALA A 118 -1.38 -8.19 25.05
CA ALA A 118 -2.64 -8.87 25.27
C ALA A 118 -2.41 -10.23 25.99
N PRO A 119 -3.45 -10.80 26.64
CA PRO A 119 -4.77 -10.20 26.86
C PRO A 119 -4.86 -9.27 28.08
N GLU A 120 -3.82 -9.16 28.90
CA GLU A 120 -3.82 -8.27 30.08
C GLU A 120 -4.00 -6.80 29.66
N HIS A 121 -3.42 -6.44 28.52
CA HIS A 121 -3.54 -5.12 27.90
C HIS A 121 -3.90 -5.27 26.41
N PRO A 122 -5.20 -5.40 26.08
CA PRO A 122 -5.63 -5.54 24.69
C PRO A 122 -5.32 -4.28 23.87
N LEU A 123 -5.31 -4.43 22.54
CA LEU A 123 -5.21 -3.32 21.61
C LEU A 123 -6.35 -2.30 21.85
N PRO A 124 -6.08 -0.99 21.74
CA PRO A 124 -4.91 -0.35 21.12
C PRO A 124 -3.74 -0.04 22.07
N ILE A 125 -3.68 -0.59 23.30
CA ILE A 125 -2.67 -0.20 24.29
C ILE A 125 -1.23 -0.33 23.77
N ALA A 126 -0.92 -1.40 23.03
CA ALA A 126 0.41 -1.58 22.44
C ALA A 126 0.81 -0.44 21.48
N TYR A 127 -0.15 0.12 20.74
CA TYR A 127 0.09 1.25 19.83
C TYR A 127 0.33 2.54 20.62
N GLU A 128 -0.42 2.77 21.70
CA GLU A 128 -0.22 3.95 22.57
C GLU A 128 1.14 3.89 23.28
N ASP A 129 1.52 2.73 23.84
CA ASP A 129 2.83 2.52 24.45
C ASP A 129 3.97 2.76 23.45
N SER A 130 3.78 2.28 22.22
CA SER A 130 4.73 2.47 21.12
C SER A 130 4.86 3.93 20.72
N TRP A 131 3.75 4.69 20.73
CA TRP A 131 3.79 6.12 20.45
C TRP A 131 4.42 6.91 21.59
N ASP A 132 4.19 6.53 22.85
CA ASP A 132 4.87 7.09 24.01
C ASP A 132 6.39 6.86 23.93
N ALA A 133 6.82 5.67 23.48
CA ALA A 133 8.22 5.39 23.21
C ALA A 133 8.78 6.30 22.10
N VAL A 134 8.06 6.48 20.99
CA VAL A 134 8.46 7.39 19.89
C VAL A 134 8.62 8.82 20.39
N LYS A 135 7.64 9.36 21.15
CA LYS A 135 7.72 10.70 21.74
C LYS A 135 8.90 10.82 22.72
N TRP A 136 9.14 9.79 23.53
CA TRP A 136 10.29 9.76 24.43
C TRP A 136 11.60 9.79 23.65
N VAL A 137 11.73 9.00 22.57
CA VAL A 137 12.91 9.06 21.69
C VAL A 137 13.06 10.45 21.09
N ALA A 138 11.98 11.03 20.55
CA ALA A 138 12.01 12.36 19.94
C ALA A 138 12.34 13.50 20.92
N SER A 139 12.10 13.32 22.23
CA SER A 139 12.52 14.29 23.25
C SER A 139 14.05 14.53 23.33
N HIS A 140 14.84 13.73 22.61
CA HIS A 140 16.30 13.83 22.54
C HIS A 140 16.80 14.63 21.32
N VAL A 141 15.91 15.13 20.45
CA VAL A 141 16.26 15.84 19.20
C VAL A 141 17.24 17.00 19.45
N ASP A 142 17.01 17.78 20.51
CA ASP A 142 17.83 18.92 20.89
C ASP A 142 19.08 18.54 21.74
N GLY A 143 19.32 17.24 21.93
CA GLY A 143 20.46 16.73 22.70
C GLY A 143 20.36 16.92 24.21
N ASN A 144 19.15 17.19 24.74
CA ASN A 144 18.86 17.45 26.14
C ASN A 144 17.83 16.48 26.75
N GLY A 145 17.55 15.37 26.06
CA GLY A 145 16.64 14.34 26.55
C GLY A 145 17.24 13.55 27.73
N PRO A 146 16.44 12.71 28.40
CA PRO A 146 16.87 11.99 29.61
C PRO A 146 17.94 10.90 29.39
N GLU A 147 18.24 10.51 28.14
CA GLU A 147 19.15 9.42 27.82
C GLU A 147 20.35 9.87 26.94
N ASP A 148 21.53 9.90 27.57
CA ASP A 148 22.80 10.35 26.99
C ASP A 148 23.22 9.62 25.70
N TRP A 149 22.94 8.32 25.57
CA TRP A 149 23.27 7.55 24.38
C TRP A 149 22.55 8.10 23.15
N LEU A 150 21.27 8.47 23.29
CA LEU A 150 20.49 9.06 22.21
C LEU A 150 20.93 10.50 21.94
N ASN A 151 21.11 11.32 22.99
CA ASN A 151 21.58 12.70 22.86
C ASN A 151 22.87 12.83 22.03
N ARG A 152 23.85 11.97 22.34
CA ARG A 152 25.21 12.08 21.82
C ARG A 152 25.40 11.37 20.48
N ASN A 153 24.68 10.28 20.25
CA ASN A 153 25.00 9.37 19.15
C ASN A 153 23.89 9.26 18.10
N ALA A 154 22.64 9.64 18.38
CA ALA A 154 21.53 9.46 17.43
C ALA A 154 21.36 10.64 16.46
N ASP A 155 21.16 10.31 15.19
CA ASP A 155 20.79 11.21 14.11
C ASP A 155 19.28 11.19 13.89
N PHE A 156 18.58 12.14 14.51
CA PHE A 156 17.13 12.26 14.40
C PHE A 156 16.63 12.73 13.03
N GLN A 157 17.54 13.06 12.10
CA GLN A 157 17.18 13.31 10.70
C GLN A 157 17.13 12.02 9.86
N ARG A 158 17.56 10.89 10.43
CA ARG A 158 17.59 9.56 9.81
C ARG A 158 17.01 8.51 10.75
N VAL A 159 15.71 8.62 11.04
CA VAL A 159 14.96 7.66 11.87
C VAL A 159 14.28 6.62 10.98
N PHE A 160 14.26 5.37 11.45
CA PHE A 160 13.55 4.27 10.84
C PHE A 160 12.66 3.57 11.88
N TYR A 161 11.47 3.14 11.47
CA TYR A 161 10.68 2.19 12.26
C TYR A 161 10.82 0.80 11.67
N SER A 162 10.91 -0.21 12.52
CA SER A 162 10.93 -1.59 12.07
C SER A 162 10.23 -2.50 13.06
N GLY A 163 9.78 -3.63 12.57
CA GLY A 163 9.37 -4.72 13.42
C GLY A 163 9.11 -5.96 12.59
N ASP A 164 8.77 -7.05 13.26
CA ASP A 164 8.36 -8.29 12.64
C ASP A 164 6.96 -8.70 13.09
N SER A 165 6.18 -9.35 12.22
CA SER A 165 4.84 -9.84 12.57
C SER A 165 3.95 -8.74 13.17
N ALA A 166 3.48 -8.89 14.41
CA ALA A 166 2.74 -7.86 15.15
C ALA A 166 3.54 -6.55 15.32
N GLY A 167 4.86 -6.62 15.47
CA GLY A 167 5.74 -5.46 15.54
C GLY A 167 5.82 -4.69 14.23
N ALA A 168 5.77 -5.38 13.08
CA ALA A 168 5.65 -4.72 11.78
C ALA A 168 4.29 -4.03 11.61
N ASN A 169 3.21 -4.63 12.14
CA ASN A 169 1.91 -3.98 12.20
C ASN A 169 1.99 -2.67 13.04
N ILE A 170 2.60 -2.71 14.22
CA ILE A 170 2.86 -1.52 15.04
C ILE A 170 3.69 -0.49 14.28
N ALA A 171 4.79 -0.89 13.65
CA ALA A 171 5.68 0.00 12.90
C ALA A 171 4.94 0.75 11.79
N HIS A 172 4.03 0.08 11.08
CA HIS A 172 3.15 0.70 10.09
C HIS A 172 2.27 1.79 10.72
N HIS A 173 1.57 1.47 11.81
CA HIS A 173 0.69 2.43 12.49
C HIS A 173 1.44 3.59 13.12
N MET A 174 2.66 3.38 13.60
CA MET A 174 3.52 4.47 14.07
C MET A 174 3.92 5.40 12.92
N ALA A 175 4.15 4.88 11.72
CA ALA A 175 4.44 5.71 10.54
C ALA A 175 3.20 6.48 10.05
N ILE A 176 2.02 5.86 10.04
CA ILE A 176 0.76 6.55 9.76
C ILE A 176 0.54 7.68 10.78
N ARG A 177 0.72 7.39 12.06
CA ARG A 177 0.57 8.39 13.13
C ARG A 177 1.58 9.52 13.00
N ASN A 178 2.84 9.21 12.67
CA ASN A 178 3.88 10.22 12.42
C ASN A 178 3.53 11.16 11.26
N GLY A 179 2.81 10.69 10.24
CA GLY A 179 2.36 11.53 9.14
C GLY A 179 1.22 12.48 9.51
N GLY A 180 0.42 12.12 10.53
CA GLY A 180 -0.64 12.98 11.08
C GLY A 180 -0.20 13.86 12.27
N GLU A 181 0.76 13.41 13.05
CA GLU A 181 1.31 14.05 14.26
C GLU A 181 2.81 14.32 14.06
N ILE A 182 3.15 15.30 13.20
CA ILE A 182 4.54 15.66 12.90
C ILE A 182 5.27 16.12 14.16
N ILE A 183 6.46 15.56 14.41
CA ILE A 183 7.34 15.94 15.53
C ILE A 183 8.54 16.72 14.97
N ASP A 184 8.71 17.98 15.41
CA ASP A 184 9.77 18.86 14.92
C ASP A 184 11.17 18.26 15.14
N GLY A 185 11.99 18.28 14.08
CA GLY A 185 13.36 17.76 14.10
C GLY A 185 13.50 16.23 14.18
N PHE A 186 12.39 15.50 14.10
CA PHE A 186 12.34 14.04 14.11
C PHE A 186 11.85 13.49 12.76
N ASN A 187 12.79 13.13 11.88
CA ASN A 187 12.50 12.72 10.51
C ASN A 187 12.53 11.19 10.34
N VAL A 188 11.35 10.60 10.12
CA VAL A 188 11.19 9.18 9.80
C VAL A 188 11.41 8.97 8.31
N VAL A 189 12.61 8.53 7.94
CA VAL A 189 13.02 8.33 6.54
C VAL A 189 12.36 7.11 5.92
N GLY A 190 12.09 6.07 6.71
CA GLY A 190 11.42 4.89 6.21
C GLY A 190 11.02 3.88 7.27
N ILE A 191 10.24 2.89 6.82
CA ILE A 191 9.84 1.73 7.62
C ILE A 191 10.31 0.42 6.99
N VAL A 192 10.64 -0.54 7.85
CA VAL A 192 11.01 -1.90 7.48
C VAL A 192 10.02 -2.88 8.12
N LEU A 193 9.18 -3.50 7.30
CA LEU A 193 8.11 -4.39 7.72
C LEU A 193 8.51 -5.84 7.44
N ILE A 194 8.83 -6.60 8.49
CA ILE A 194 9.26 -7.99 8.36
C ILE A 194 8.04 -8.91 8.60
N HIS A 195 7.53 -9.52 7.54
CA HIS A 195 6.38 -10.43 7.62
C HIS A 195 5.18 -9.79 8.35
N PRO A 196 4.68 -8.63 7.88
CA PRO A 196 3.71 -7.84 8.63
C PRO A 196 2.45 -8.63 8.95
N TYR A 197 2.00 -8.55 10.20
CA TYR A 197 0.73 -9.14 10.61
C TYR A 197 -0.43 -8.26 10.16
N PHE A 198 -0.79 -8.42 8.88
CA PHE A 198 -2.01 -7.87 8.28
C PHE A 198 -2.96 -9.00 7.93
N TRP A 199 -4.25 -8.69 7.90
CA TRP A 199 -5.31 -9.63 7.55
C TRP A 199 -6.50 -8.88 6.95
N GLY A 200 -7.53 -9.61 6.52
CA GLY A 200 -8.77 -9.06 5.98
C GLY A 200 -9.85 -10.12 5.90
N VAL A 201 -11.12 -9.71 5.80
CA VAL A 201 -12.26 -10.62 5.65
C VAL A 201 -12.09 -11.46 4.39
N GLU A 202 -11.82 -10.79 3.26
CA GLU A 202 -11.59 -11.46 1.98
C GLU A 202 -10.13 -11.91 1.85
N PRO A 203 -9.87 -13.17 1.46
CA PRO A 203 -8.52 -13.65 1.20
C PRO A 203 -7.92 -12.94 -0.02
N VAL A 204 -6.62 -12.66 0.04
CA VAL A 204 -5.87 -12.11 -1.11
C VAL A 204 -4.80 -13.08 -1.58
N GLY A 205 -4.56 -13.11 -2.89
CA GLY A 205 -3.57 -13.98 -3.51
C GLY A 205 -3.72 -15.45 -3.09
N SER A 206 -2.64 -16.04 -2.57
CA SER A 206 -2.60 -17.44 -2.12
C SER A 206 -2.86 -17.62 -0.62
N GLU A 207 -3.59 -16.70 0.02
CA GLU A 207 -3.95 -16.85 1.43
C GLU A 207 -4.75 -18.13 1.70
N PRO A 208 -4.63 -18.72 2.90
CA PRO A 208 -5.46 -19.85 3.28
C PRO A 208 -6.96 -19.51 3.19
N THR A 209 -7.69 -20.33 2.45
CA THR A 209 -9.16 -20.32 2.39
C THR A 209 -9.80 -21.34 3.33
N ASP A 210 -8.98 -22.18 3.99
CA ASP A 210 -9.48 -23.17 4.96
C ASP A 210 -10.21 -22.47 6.11
N VAL A 211 -11.47 -22.87 6.31
CA VAL A 211 -12.38 -22.26 7.28
C VAL A 211 -11.81 -22.31 8.70
N LYS A 212 -11.11 -23.38 9.08
CA LYS A 212 -10.56 -23.51 10.43
C LYS A 212 -9.35 -22.61 10.64
N ILE A 213 -8.47 -22.50 9.65
CA ILE A 213 -7.31 -21.60 9.70
C ILE A 213 -7.79 -20.14 9.79
N ARG A 214 -8.75 -19.75 8.96
CA ARG A 214 -9.30 -18.38 8.97
C ARG A 214 -10.02 -18.07 10.29
N ALA A 215 -10.89 -18.97 10.75
CA ALA A 215 -11.58 -18.80 12.04
C ALA A 215 -10.61 -18.77 13.24
N GLY A 216 -9.50 -19.52 13.17
CA GLY A 216 -8.45 -19.48 14.18
C GLY A 216 -7.74 -18.12 14.23
N THR A 217 -7.38 -17.58 13.06
CA THR A 217 -6.74 -16.27 12.90
C THR A 217 -7.67 -15.15 13.35
N GLU A 218 -8.95 -15.22 12.97
CA GLU A 218 -9.99 -14.30 13.41
C GLU A 218 -10.15 -14.31 14.94
N ARG A 219 -10.30 -15.51 15.52
CA ARG A 219 -10.40 -15.67 16.99
C ARG A 219 -9.18 -15.08 17.70
N PHE A 220 -7.99 -15.24 17.11
CA PHE A 220 -6.75 -14.70 17.66
C PHE A 220 -6.73 -13.17 17.63
N TRP A 221 -7.10 -12.56 16.49
CA TRP A 221 -7.21 -11.10 16.34
C TRP A 221 -8.27 -10.51 17.28
N LEU A 222 -9.48 -11.07 17.31
CA LEU A 222 -10.57 -10.61 18.19
C LEU A 222 -10.20 -10.69 19.67
N PHE A 223 -9.33 -11.63 20.05
CA PHE A 223 -8.84 -11.74 21.41
C PHE A 223 -7.76 -10.69 21.73
N ALA A 224 -6.94 -10.31 20.75
CA ALA A 224 -5.95 -9.24 20.89
C ALA A 224 -6.58 -7.84 20.87
N CYS A 225 -7.62 -7.65 20.06
CA CYS A 225 -8.34 -6.39 19.88
C CYS A 225 -9.86 -6.60 20.06
N PRO A 226 -10.37 -6.73 21.30
CA PRO A 226 -11.80 -6.94 21.55
C PRO A 226 -12.70 -5.79 21.12
N SER A 227 -12.13 -4.59 20.95
CA SER A 227 -12.81 -3.37 20.48
C SER A 227 -12.87 -3.24 18.97
N THR A 228 -12.30 -4.18 18.22
CA THR A 228 -12.22 -4.11 16.76
C THR A 228 -13.59 -4.12 16.07
N SER A 229 -13.69 -3.46 14.92
CA SER A 229 -14.88 -3.53 14.06
C SER A 229 -14.98 -4.82 13.24
N GLY A 230 -13.97 -5.70 13.32
CA GLY A 230 -13.89 -6.96 12.59
C GLY A 230 -12.53 -7.14 11.92
N LEU A 231 -12.45 -8.03 10.94
CA LEU A 231 -11.18 -8.31 10.25
C LEU A 231 -10.80 -7.28 9.18
N ASP A 232 -11.72 -6.40 8.80
CA ASP A 232 -11.42 -5.23 7.94
C ASP A 232 -11.24 -3.95 8.75
N ASP A 233 -11.08 -4.07 10.07
CA ASP A 233 -10.65 -2.96 10.91
C ASP A 233 -9.27 -2.44 10.45
N PRO A 234 -9.08 -1.12 10.32
CA PRO A 234 -7.80 -0.54 9.90
C PRO A 234 -6.60 -0.99 10.72
N TRP A 235 -6.79 -1.40 11.98
CA TRP A 235 -5.70 -1.92 12.81
C TRP A 235 -5.07 -3.21 12.26
N VAL A 236 -5.84 -4.05 11.56
CA VAL A 236 -5.33 -5.31 10.98
C VAL A 236 -5.36 -5.31 9.45
N ASN A 237 -6.29 -4.59 8.84
CA ASN A 237 -6.41 -4.44 7.39
C ASN A 237 -6.13 -2.99 6.99
N PRO A 238 -4.86 -2.56 6.86
CA PRO A 238 -4.51 -1.20 6.46
C PRO A 238 -4.91 -0.86 5.01
N CYS A 239 -5.38 -1.85 4.26
CA CYS A 239 -5.84 -1.72 2.87
C CYS A 239 -7.36 -1.90 2.74
N ALA A 240 -8.10 -1.95 3.85
CA ALA A 240 -9.56 -2.00 3.83
C ALA A 240 -10.16 -0.70 3.27
N ASP A 241 -11.38 -0.79 2.75
CA ASP A 241 -12.14 0.37 2.28
C ASP A 241 -12.30 1.40 3.41
N GLY A 242 -11.90 2.64 3.15
CA GLY A 242 -11.89 3.73 4.14
C GLY A 242 -10.59 3.88 4.91
N SER A 243 -9.64 2.95 4.78
CA SER A 243 -8.25 3.15 5.20
C SER A 243 -7.49 3.97 4.15
N SER A 244 -6.51 4.77 4.58
CA SER A 244 -5.67 5.55 3.68
C SER A 244 -4.20 5.34 4.00
N LEU A 245 -3.44 4.92 2.99
CA LEU A 245 -1.98 4.84 3.05
C LEU A 245 -1.31 6.19 2.74
N ALA A 246 -2.08 7.20 2.30
CA ALA A 246 -1.56 8.52 1.98
C ALA A 246 -1.00 9.26 3.20
N SER A 247 -1.42 8.88 4.41
CA SER A 247 -0.92 9.47 5.66
C SER A 247 0.39 8.85 6.15
N LEU A 248 1.07 8.01 5.37
CA LEU A 248 2.36 7.44 5.76
C LEU A 248 3.41 8.56 5.88
N GLY A 249 3.79 8.89 7.11
CA GLY A 249 4.78 9.90 7.42
C GLY A 249 6.23 9.45 7.20
N CYS A 250 6.50 8.70 6.13
CA CYS A 250 7.82 8.23 5.78
C CYS A 250 8.02 8.10 4.26
N ALA A 251 9.25 8.33 3.79
CA ALA A 251 9.55 8.36 2.36
C ALA A 251 9.80 6.97 1.74
N ARG A 252 10.10 5.95 2.56
CA ARG A 252 10.54 4.64 2.08
C ARG A 252 9.87 3.51 2.86
N VAL A 253 9.37 2.52 2.14
CA VAL A 253 8.82 1.29 2.74
C VAL A 253 9.59 0.09 2.18
N LEU A 254 10.13 -0.75 3.07
CA LEU A 254 10.71 -2.03 2.73
C LEU A 254 9.86 -3.14 3.36
N VAL A 255 9.36 -4.07 2.55
CA VAL A 255 8.52 -5.18 3.02
C VAL A 255 9.25 -6.50 2.74
N PHE A 256 9.46 -7.31 3.78
CA PHE A 256 9.93 -8.69 3.64
C PHE A 256 8.76 -9.65 3.77
N ALA A 257 8.53 -10.48 2.75
CA ALA A 257 7.49 -11.49 2.74
C ALA A 257 8.12 -12.86 2.43
N ALA A 258 8.01 -13.81 3.36
CA ALA A 258 8.55 -15.16 3.17
C ALA A 258 7.51 -16.06 2.51
N GLU A 259 7.86 -16.74 1.42
CA GLU A 259 6.95 -17.59 0.63
C GLU A 259 6.18 -18.64 1.47
N LYS A 260 6.79 -19.14 2.55
CA LYS A 260 6.18 -20.14 3.44
C LYS A 260 5.31 -19.55 4.56
N ASP A 261 5.29 -18.23 4.69
CA ASP A 261 4.41 -17.54 5.62
C ASP A 261 3.03 -17.37 4.98
N PHE A 262 1.98 -17.78 5.69
CA PHE A 262 0.61 -17.63 5.20
C PHE A 262 0.16 -16.16 5.12
N LEU A 263 0.87 -15.23 5.77
CA LEU A 263 0.68 -13.78 5.67
C LEU A 263 1.38 -13.16 4.45
N CYS A 264 2.23 -13.92 3.74
CA CYS A 264 2.98 -13.46 2.58
C CYS A 264 2.12 -12.76 1.52
N PRO A 265 0.96 -13.31 1.10
CA PRO A 265 0.14 -12.67 0.08
C PRO A 265 -0.42 -11.31 0.52
N ARG A 266 -0.73 -11.14 1.82
CA ARG A 266 -1.17 -9.84 2.36
C ARG A 266 -0.04 -8.82 2.39
N GLY A 267 1.17 -9.25 2.72
CA GLY A 267 2.37 -8.39 2.62
C GLY A 267 2.63 -7.88 1.20
N TRP A 268 2.47 -8.76 0.20
CA TRP A 268 2.53 -8.37 -1.21
C TRP A 268 1.39 -7.44 -1.62
N PHE A 269 0.16 -7.74 -1.22
CA PHE A 269 -1.00 -6.90 -1.50
C PHE A 269 -0.83 -5.47 -0.95
N TYR A 270 -0.35 -5.36 0.29
CA TYR A 270 -0.01 -4.07 0.91
C TYR A 270 1.06 -3.31 0.10
N TYR A 271 2.13 -3.99 -0.31
CA TYR A 271 3.19 -3.39 -1.12
C TYR A 271 2.71 -2.88 -2.47
N GLU A 272 1.84 -3.61 -3.16
CA GLU A 272 1.28 -3.14 -4.44
C GLU A 272 0.35 -1.95 -4.26
N LYS A 273 -0.43 -1.90 -3.17
CA LYS A 273 -1.29 -0.75 -2.84
C LYS A 273 -0.52 0.56 -2.59
N LEU A 274 0.75 0.48 -2.20
CA LEU A 274 1.60 1.67 -2.03
C LEU A 274 2.06 2.30 -3.35
N LYS A 275 1.89 1.64 -4.49
CA LYS A 275 2.44 2.10 -5.78
C LYS A 275 1.44 2.85 -6.68
N GLU A 276 0.18 2.99 -6.28
CA GLU A 276 -0.89 3.50 -7.14
C GLU A 276 -1.31 4.94 -6.77
N ILE A 277 -1.38 5.84 -7.76
CA ILE A 277 -2.09 7.12 -7.64
C ILE A 277 -3.45 6.96 -8.33
N SER A 278 -4.54 7.08 -7.57
CA SER A 278 -5.90 7.09 -8.11
C SER A 278 -6.47 8.51 -8.12
N VAL A 279 -7.12 8.90 -9.21
CA VAL A 279 -7.80 10.19 -9.34
C VAL A 279 -9.29 9.99 -9.05
N ASP A 280 -9.79 10.56 -7.97
CA ASP A 280 -11.24 10.69 -7.77
C ASP A 280 -11.78 11.86 -8.61
N TYR A 281 -12.96 11.68 -9.18
CA TYR A 281 -13.57 12.65 -10.07
C TYR A 281 -15.09 12.70 -9.89
N ARG A 282 -15.68 13.85 -10.20
CA ARG A 282 -17.13 14.02 -10.08
C ARG A 282 -17.87 13.13 -11.07
N ARG A 283 -18.86 12.39 -10.55
CA ARG A 283 -19.64 11.39 -11.29
C ARG A 283 -20.88 11.99 -11.95
N ALA A 284 -21.23 11.46 -13.11
CA ALA A 284 -22.50 11.69 -13.76
C ALA A 284 -23.58 10.73 -13.17
N PRO A 285 -24.88 11.11 -13.17
CA PRO A 285 -25.47 12.26 -13.86
C PRO A 285 -25.38 13.60 -13.11
N GLU A 286 -25.02 13.61 -11.83
CA GLU A 286 -24.96 14.83 -11.01
C GLU A 286 -23.97 15.86 -11.58
N ASN A 287 -22.86 15.37 -12.15
CA ASN A 287 -21.83 16.16 -12.83
C ASN A 287 -21.57 15.55 -14.22
N PRO A 288 -22.33 15.96 -15.24
CA PRO A 288 -22.21 15.38 -16.58
C PRO A 288 -20.85 15.68 -17.24
N VAL A 289 -20.53 14.95 -18.31
CA VAL A 289 -19.36 15.25 -19.17
C VAL A 289 -19.41 16.71 -19.62
N PRO A 290 -18.32 17.49 -19.49
CA PRO A 290 -16.93 17.02 -19.32
C PRO A 290 -16.37 17.01 -17.89
N CYS A 291 -17.17 17.13 -16.82
CA CYS A 291 -16.66 17.32 -15.45
C CYS A 291 -15.56 16.32 -15.04
N ALA A 292 -15.77 15.01 -15.25
CA ALA A 292 -14.77 13.99 -14.93
C ALA A 292 -13.42 14.18 -15.67
N HIS A 293 -13.46 14.70 -16.89
CA HIS A 293 -12.29 14.96 -17.71
C HIS A 293 -11.56 16.23 -17.24
N ASP A 294 -12.29 17.26 -16.84
CA ASP A 294 -11.71 18.47 -16.26
C ASP A 294 -11.09 18.22 -14.88
N ASP A 295 -11.73 17.37 -14.07
CA ASP A 295 -11.18 16.94 -12.79
C ASP A 295 -9.89 16.14 -12.99
N SER A 296 -9.87 15.23 -13.96
CA SER A 296 -8.67 14.46 -14.33
C SER A 296 -7.53 15.34 -14.86
N TRP A 297 -7.86 16.37 -15.64
CA TRP A 297 -6.87 17.33 -16.10
C TRP A 297 -6.34 18.21 -14.95
N THR A 298 -7.20 18.55 -13.99
CA THR A 298 -6.81 19.28 -12.78
C THR A 298 -5.84 18.44 -11.94
N ALA A 299 -6.12 17.15 -11.78
CA ALA A 299 -5.20 16.21 -11.13
C ALA A 299 -3.84 16.15 -11.85
N LEU A 300 -3.83 16.12 -13.19
CA LEU A 300 -2.57 16.17 -13.94
C LEU A 300 -1.79 17.47 -13.74
N LYS A 301 -2.47 18.63 -13.70
CA LYS A 301 -1.80 19.91 -13.39
C LYS A 301 -1.21 19.91 -11.99
N TRP A 302 -1.92 19.31 -11.04
CA TRP A 302 -1.41 19.12 -9.68
C TRP A 302 -0.17 18.21 -9.70
N VAL A 303 -0.18 17.07 -10.40
CA VAL A 303 1.01 16.23 -10.60
C VAL A 303 2.15 17.05 -11.22
N ALA A 304 1.87 17.81 -12.29
CA ALA A 304 2.85 18.65 -12.96
C ALA A 304 3.47 19.75 -12.06
N SER A 305 2.78 20.18 -11.01
CA SER A 305 3.33 21.16 -10.06
C SER A 305 4.54 20.65 -9.28
N HIS A 306 4.81 19.34 -9.31
CA HIS A 306 5.93 18.68 -8.62
C HIS A 306 7.18 18.51 -9.50
N VAL A 307 7.13 18.91 -10.78
CA VAL A 307 8.23 18.72 -11.75
C VAL A 307 9.57 19.26 -11.25
N ASN A 308 9.56 20.35 -10.49
CA ASN A 308 10.77 21.00 -9.98
C ASN A 308 11.15 20.52 -8.57
N GLY A 309 10.44 19.53 -8.01
CA GLY A 309 10.65 19.05 -6.64
C GLY A 309 10.12 19.98 -5.55
N GLU A 310 9.25 20.95 -5.91
CA GLU A 310 8.71 21.98 -5.01
C GLU A 310 7.17 21.91 -4.89
N GLY A 311 6.54 20.85 -5.41
CA GLY A 311 5.10 20.69 -5.32
C GLY A 311 4.64 20.33 -3.90
N PRO A 312 3.34 20.42 -3.62
CA PRO A 312 2.79 20.20 -2.28
C PRO A 312 2.86 18.74 -1.76
N GLU A 313 3.17 17.75 -2.62
CA GLU A 313 3.32 16.34 -2.28
C GLU A 313 4.79 15.90 -2.44
N ASP A 314 5.46 15.73 -1.31
CA ASP A 314 6.86 15.34 -1.25
C ASP A 314 7.13 14.02 -1.97
N TRP A 315 6.22 13.04 -1.89
CA TRP A 315 6.43 11.75 -2.56
C TRP A 315 6.61 11.91 -4.07
N LEU A 316 5.81 12.78 -4.71
CA LEU A 316 5.97 13.09 -6.12
C LEU A 316 7.25 13.87 -6.40
N ASN A 317 7.61 14.82 -5.54
CA ASN A 317 8.84 15.61 -5.68
C ASN A 317 10.10 14.74 -5.73
N TYR A 318 10.14 13.67 -4.93
CA TYR A 318 11.34 12.84 -4.79
C TYR A 318 11.38 11.62 -5.71
N PHE A 319 10.23 11.03 -6.04
CA PHE A 319 10.20 9.70 -6.68
C PHE A 319 9.58 9.65 -8.06
N ALA A 320 8.77 10.64 -8.45
CA ALA A 320 8.14 10.61 -9.75
C ALA A 320 9.14 10.99 -10.85
N ASP A 321 9.23 10.16 -11.89
CA ASP A 321 9.88 10.52 -13.12
C ASP A 321 8.87 11.22 -14.04
N PHE A 322 8.82 12.55 -13.97
CA PHE A 322 7.93 13.35 -14.81
C PHE A 322 8.28 13.28 -16.31
N GLN A 323 9.43 12.70 -16.67
CA GLN A 323 9.75 12.39 -18.07
C GLN A 323 9.13 11.06 -18.53
N ARG A 324 8.51 10.29 -17.63
CA ARG A 324 7.90 8.98 -17.87
C ARG A 324 6.49 8.89 -17.28
N VAL A 325 5.58 9.74 -17.74
CA VAL A 325 4.19 9.72 -17.30
C VAL A 325 3.34 8.82 -18.21
N PHE A 326 2.40 8.09 -17.61
CA PHE A 326 1.46 7.24 -18.34
C PHE A 326 0.04 7.50 -17.89
N PHE A 327 -0.92 7.41 -18.82
CA PHE A 327 -2.34 7.35 -18.48
C PHE A 327 -2.85 5.92 -18.60
N SER A 328 -3.71 5.51 -17.67
CA SER A 328 -4.36 4.20 -17.72
C SER A 328 -5.80 4.33 -17.25
N GLY A 329 -6.68 3.51 -17.79
CA GLY A 329 -8.04 3.38 -17.29
C GLY A 329 -8.78 2.23 -17.95
N ASP A 330 -9.76 1.68 -17.23
CA ASP A 330 -10.68 0.68 -17.73
C ASP A 330 -12.06 1.27 -18.03
N SER A 331 -12.78 0.70 -19.00
CA SER A 331 -14.14 1.10 -19.34
C SER A 331 -14.28 2.62 -19.57
N ALA A 332 -15.10 3.33 -18.79
CA ALA A 332 -15.23 4.78 -18.86
C ALA A 332 -13.93 5.53 -18.47
N GLY A 333 -13.12 4.96 -17.58
CA GLY A 333 -11.78 5.47 -17.25
C GLY A 333 -10.84 5.44 -18.46
N ALA A 334 -10.97 4.43 -19.33
CA ALA A 334 -10.23 4.38 -20.60
C ALA A 334 -10.62 5.54 -21.53
N ASN A 335 -11.90 5.93 -21.56
CA ASN A 335 -12.32 7.10 -22.33
C ASN A 335 -11.62 8.36 -21.79
N ILE A 336 -11.61 8.54 -20.47
CA ILE A 336 -10.93 9.67 -19.83
C ILE A 336 -9.43 9.65 -20.18
N ALA A 337 -8.75 8.51 -20.02
CA ALA A 337 -7.33 8.36 -20.32
C ALA A 337 -7.00 8.72 -21.78
N HIS A 338 -7.83 8.26 -22.73
CA HIS A 338 -7.72 8.66 -24.14
C HIS A 338 -7.81 10.19 -24.30
N HIS A 339 -8.83 10.81 -23.72
CA HIS A 339 -9.05 12.24 -23.84
C HIS A 339 -8.00 13.08 -23.12
N MET A 340 -7.42 12.58 -22.02
CA MET A 340 -6.26 13.21 -21.38
C MET A 340 -5.04 13.18 -22.32
N GLY A 341 -4.83 12.07 -23.03
CA GLY A 341 -3.80 11.97 -24.08
C GLY A 341 -4.01 12.95 -25.23
N MET A 342 -5.26 13.06 -25.71
CA MET A 342 -5.64 14.02 -26.75
C MET A 342 -5.45 15.47 -26.29
N ARG A 343 -5.82 15.78 -25.04
CA ARG A 343 -5.64 17.09 -24.44
C ARG A 343 -4.16 17.42 -24.25
N HIS A 344 -3.35 16.49 -23.77
CA HIS A 344 -1.91 16.67 -23.62
C HIS A 344 -1.20 16.96 -24.95
N GLY A 345 -1.65 16.35 -26.06
CA GLY A 345 -1.12 16.66 -27.40
C GLY A 345 -1.40 18.09 -27.88
N ARG A 346 -2.28 18.83 -27.20
CA ARG A 346 -2.67 20.22 -27.53
C ARG A 346 -2.26 21.22 -26.45
N GLU A 347 -2.36 20.81 -25.19
CA GLU A 347 -2.00 21.55 -23.98
C GLU A 347 -0.81 20.84 -23.31
N ILE A 348 0.40 21.10 -23.79
CA ILE A 348 1.62 20.55 -23.19
C ILE A 348 1.84 21.21 -21.82
N LEU A 349 2.02 20.38 -20.78
CA LEU A 349 2.39 20.85 -19.45
C LEU A 349 3.91 20.80 -19.33
N ASP A 350 4.53 21.94 -18.98
CA ASP A 350 5.98 22.05 -18.92
C ASP A 350 6.59 21.01 -17.96
N GLY A 351 7.56 20.27 -18.49
CA GLY A 351 8.31 19.25 -17.74
C GLY A 351 7.57 17.95 -17.45
N VAL A 352 6.33 17.79 -17.92
CA VAL A 352 5.62 16.49 -17.93
C VAL A 352 5.63 15.90 -19.33
N ASN A 353 6.20 14.70 -19.47
CA ASN A 353 6.22 13.95 -20.72
C ASN A 353 5.35 12.70 -20.60
N VAL A 354 4.22 12.68 -21.29
CA VAL A 354 3.33 11.51 -21.33
C VAL A 354 3.82 10.54 -22.41
N ILE A 355 4.51 9.48 -22.00
CA ILE A 355 5.14 8.54 -22.92
C ILE A 355 4.19 7.44 -23.37
N GLY A 356 3.14 7.11 -22.60
CA GLY A 356 2.19 6.11 -23.07
C GLY A 356 0.82 6.11 -22.42
N ILE A 357 -0.10 5.38 -23.06
CA ILE A 357 -1.49 5.24 -22.62
C ILE A 357 -1.91 3.77 -22.65
N VAL A 358 -2.55 3.29 -21.60
CA VAL A 358 -3.12 1.94 -21.50
C VAL A 358 -4.65 2.05 -21.42
N LEU A 359 -5.34 1.49 -22.41
CA LEU A 359 -6.80 1.50 -22.47
C LEU A 359 -7.31 0.08 -22.26
N ILE A 360 -8.06 -0.15 -21.18
CA ILE A 360 -8.59 -1.49 -20.86
C ILE A 360 -10.09 -1.53 -21.13
N HIS A 361 -10.52 -2.33 -22.11
CA HIS A 361 -11.92 -2.48 -22.49
C HIS A 361 -12.67 -1.14 -22.65
N PRO A 362 -12.21 -0.23 -23.52
CA PRO A 362 -12.72 1.14 -23.54
C PRO A 362 -14.22 1.20 -23.81
N TYR A 363 -14.89 2.10 -23.09
CA TYR A 363 -16.33 2.38 -23.23
C TYR A 363 -16.62 3.25 -24.45
N PHE A 364 -16.11 2.86 -25.61
CA PHE A 364 -16.39 3.54 -26.87
C PHE A 364 -17.67 3.02 -27.50
N LEU A 365 -18.38 3.89 -28.21
CA LEU A 365 -19.56 3.53 -28.99
C LEU A 365 -19.71 4.50 -30.15
N GLY A 366 -20.25 4.06 -31.28
CA GLY A 366 -20.70 4.90 -32.40
C GLY A 366 -22.17 4.67 -32.70
N ARG A 367 -22.83 5.51 -33.50
CA ARG A 367 -24.20 5.28 -33.99
C ARG A 367 -24.30 4.07 -34.90
N GLU A 368 -23.36 3.93 -35.83
CA GLU A 368 -23.23 2.74 -36.66
C GLU A 368 -22.57 1.62 -35.85
N ALA A 369 -23.24 0.47 -35.77
CA ALA A 369 -22.73 -0.68 -35.04
C ALA A 369 -21.56 -1.33 -35.80
N VAL A 370 -20.56 -1.82 -35.06
CA VAL A 370 -19.40 -2.52 -35.64
C VAL A 370 -19.27 -3.92 -35.05
N GLY A 371 -18.99 -4.91 -35.91
CA GLY A 371 -18.74 -6.30 -35.51
C GLY A 371 -19.77 -6.86 -34.53
N ASN A 372 -19.31 -7.30 -33.36
CA ASN A 372 -20.13 -7.96 -32.34
C ASN A 372 -21.15 -7.05 -31.63
N GLU A 373 -21.14 -5.74 -31.87
CA GLU A 373 -22.19 -4.85 -31.35
C GLU A 373 -23.58 -5.17 -31.90
N THR A 374 -23.67 -5.79 -33.09
CA THR A 374 -24.95 -6.18 -33.69
C THR A 374 -25.56 -7.43 -33.05
N ALA A 375 -24.80 -8.15 -32.20
CA ALA A 375 -25.24 -9.39 -31.58
C ALA A 375 -26.26 -9.16 -30.45
N ASP A 376 -26.25 -7.99 -29.81
CA ASP A 376 -27.15 -7.68 -28.69
C ASP A 376 -27.68 -6.23 -28.76
N ALA A 377 -28.81 -6.08 -29.46
CA ALA A 377 -29.48 -4.79 -29.61
C ALA A 377 -29.95 -4.19 -28.28
N LYS A 378 -30.30 -5.02 -27.28
CA LYS A 378 -30.75 -4.53 -25.96
C LYS A 378 -29.59 -3.96 -25.17
N LYS A 379 -28.45 -4.66 -25.15
CA LYS A 379 -27.23 -4.20 -24.50
C LYS A 379 -26.70 -2.92 -25.17
N ARG A 380 -26.74 -2.87 -26.50
CA ARG A 380 -26.40 -1.65 -27.27
C ARG A 380 -27.26 -0.44 -26.89
N ASP A 381 -28.57 -0.61 -26.87
CA ASP A 381 -29.52 0.45 -26.50
C ASP A 381 -29.39 0.86 -25.03
N TRP A 382 -29.06 -0.09 -24.14
CA TRP A 382 -28.72 0.20 -22.75
C TRP A 382 -27.46 1.05 -22.62
N VAL A 383 -26.37 0.70 -23.31
CA VAL A 383 -25.15 1.51 -23.40
C VAL A 383 -25.45 2.91 -23.92
N ALA A 384 -26.23 3.03 -25.02
CA ALA A 384 -26.61 4.32 -25.58
C ALA A 384 -27.46 5.18 -24.63
N ARG A 385 -28.33 4.56 -23.81
CA ARG A 385 -29.09 5.27 -22.78
C ARG A 385 -28.20 5.79 -21.66
N LEU A 386 -27.25 4.98 -21.20
CA LEU A 386 -26.28 5.41 -20.19
C LEU A 386 -25.53 6.65 -20.67
N TRP A 387 -25.05 6.64 -21.92
CA TRP A 387 -24.37 7.80 -22.48
C TRP A 387 -25.23 9.08 -22.46
N ARG A 388 -26.53 8.98 -22.77
CA ARG A 388 -27.46 10.13 -22.69
C ARG A 388 -27.62 10.69 -21.27
N LEU A 389 -27.46 9.85 -20.24
CA LEU A 389 -27.44 10.30 -18.84
C LEU A 389 -26.07 10.91 -18.49
N THR A 390 -24.99 10.36 -19.04
CA THR A 390 -23.61 10.83 -18.78
C THR A 390 -23.31 12.17 -19.45
N CYS A 391 -23.82 12.38 -20.67
CA CYS A 391 -23.63 13.59 -21.46
C CYS A 391 -24.98 14.08 -22.02
N PRO A 392 -25.87 14.63 -21.16
CA PRO A 392 -27.20 15.09 -21.56
C PRO A 392 -27.17 16.29 -22.52
N SER A 393 -26.05 17.02 -22.57
CA SER A 393 -25.79 18.11 -23.52
C SER A 393 -25.43 17.63 -24.92
N SER A 394 -25.16 16.33 -25.10
CA SER A 394 -24.80 15.77 -26.41
C SER A 394 -25.94 15.88 -27.40
N THR A 395 -25.68 16.50 -28.54
CA THR A 395 -26.62 16.59 -29.68
C THR A 395 -26.40 15.48 -30.71
N SER A 396 -25.26 14.78 -30.64
CA SER A 396 -24.87 13.72 -31.59
C SER A 396 -25.12 12.30 -31.07
N GLY A 397 -25.52 12.16 -29.80
CA GLY A 397 -25.82 10.88 -29.17
C GLY A 397 -24.57 9.99 -29.11
N CYS A 398 -24.65 8.79 -29.67
CA CYS A 398 -23.50 7.87 -29.68
C CYS A 398 -22.38 8.28 -30.64
N ASP A 399 -22.53 9.33 -31.45
CA ASP A 399 -21.42 9.90 -32.23
C ASP A 399 -20.78 11.12 -31.54
N ASP A 400 -21.12 11.36 -30.28
CA ASP A 400 -20.43 12.36 -29.48
C ASP A 400 -18.93 12.03 -29.38
N PRO A 401 -18.02 12.98 -29.64
CA PRO A 401 -16.57 12.72 -29.56
C PRO A 401 -16.09 12.15 -28.23
N TRP A 402 -16.80 12.41 -27.12
CA TRP A 402 -16.42 11.89 -25.81
C TRP A 402 -16.60 10.36 -25.68
N ILE A 403 -17.53 9.76 -26.43
CA ILE A 403 -17.75 8.30 -26.49
C ILE A 403 -17.30 7.68 -27.83
N ASN A 404 -17.27 8.46 -28.91
CA ASN A 404 -16.84 8.04 -30.24
C ASN A 404 -15.59 8.82 -30.68
N PRO A 405 -14.39 8.48 -30.16
CA PRO A 405 -13.16 9.20 -30.52
C PRO A 405 -12.77 9.04 -32.00
N ALA A 406 -13.34 8.05 -32.69
CA ALA A 406 -13.07 7.75 -34.10
C ALA A 406 -14.20 8.23 -35.04
N VAL A 407 -15.02 9.19 -34.61
CA VAL A 407 -16.03 9.85 -35.46
C VAL A 407 -15.38 10.59 -36.63
N ALA A 408 -16.07 10.69 -37.77
CA ALA A 408 -15.56 11.40 -38.94
C ALA A 408 -15.15 12.85 -38.59
N GLY A 409 -13.92 13.23 -39.00
CA GLY A 409 -13.33 14.53 -38.67
C GLY A 409 -12.58 14.57 -37.33
N SER A 410 -12.46 13.45 -36.61
CA SER A 410 -11.60 13.38 -35.43
C SER A 410 -10.12 13.48 -35.80
N ASP A 411 -9.36 14.18 -34.95
CA ASP A 411 -7.93 14.42 -35.12
C ASP A 411 -7.11 13.46 -34.27
N LEU A 412 -7.28 12.14 -34.49
CA LEU A 412 -6.53 11.12 -33.74
C LEU A 412 -5.00 11.23 -33.92
N ALA A 413 -4.54 11.94 -34.96
CA ALA A 413 -3.13 12.24 -35.17
C ALA A 413 -2.54 13.18 -34.11
N SER A 414 -3.38 13.97 -33.41
CA SER A 414 -2.95 14.87 -32.33
C SER A 414 -2.78 14.17 -30.98
N LEU A 415 -2.85 12.85 -30.92
CA LEU A 415 -2.66 12.10 -29.67
C LEU A 415 -1.24 12.31 -29.14
N GLY A 416 -1.13 12.86 -27.93
CA GLY A 416 0.14 13.33 -27.37
C GLY A 416 1.03 12.28 -26.72
N CYS A 417 1.00 11.02 -27.15
CA CYS A 417 1.81 9.96 -26.54
C CYS A 417 2.62 9.14 -27.56
N ALA A 418 3.79 8.65 -27.15
CA ALA A 418 4.67 7.84 -28.00
C ALA A 418 4.21 6.37 -28.11
N ARG A 419 3.46 5.86 -27.14
CA ARG A 419 3.07 4.44 -27.08
C ARG A 419 1.63 4.28 -26.60
N MET A 420 0.89 3.33 -27.16
CA MET A 420 -0.45 3.00 -26.67
C MET A 420 -0.66 1.49 -26.66
N GLN A 421 -1.30 1.00 -25.61
CA GLN A 421 -1.72 -0.39 -25.49
C GLN A 421 -3.23 -0.46 -25.24
N VAL A 422 -3.94 -1.18 -26.10
CA VAL A 422 -5.39 -1.37 -26.01
C VAL A 422 -5.68 -2.82 -25.65
N PHE A 423 -6.42 -3.07 -24.57
CA PHE A 423 -6.90 -4.40 -24.20
C PHE A 423 -8.36 -4.57 -24.56
N VAL A 424 -8.69 -5.67 -25.22
CA VAL A 424 -10.06 -6.10 -25.53
C VAL A 424 -10.28 -7.53 -25.02
N ALA A 425 -11.52 -7.91 -24.75
CA ALA A 425 -11.88 -9.27 -24.30
C ALA A 425 -12.75 -9.97 -25.35
N GLU A 426 -12.53 -11.26 -25.60
CA GLU A 426 -13.25 -12.03 -26.63
C GLU A 426 -14.79 -11.97 -26.44
N ASN A 427 -15.25 -12.07 -25.19
CA ASN A 427 -16.68 -12.08 -24.85
C ASN A 427 -17.21 -10.69 -24.46
N ASP A 428 -16.41 -9.63 -24.59
CA ASP A 428 -16.86 -8.26 -24.34
C ASP A 428 -17.73 -7.74 -25.49
N PHE A 429 -18.88 -7.14 -25.16
CA PHE A 429 -19.75 -6.46 -26.11
C PHE A 429 -19.05 -5.30 -26.86
N LEU A 430 -18.06 -4.66 -26.23
CA LEU A 430 -17.32 -3.54 -26.80
C LEU A 430 -16.06 -3.97 -27.58
N ARG A 431 -15.78 -5.27 -27.66
CA ARG A 431 -14.60 -5.84 -28.34
C ARG A 431 -14.37 -5.27 -29.73
N SER A 432 -15.38 -5.33 -30.60
CA SER A 432 -15.24 -4.88 -31.98
C SER A 432 -15.05 -3.38 -32.09
N ARG A 433 -15.56 -2.60 -31.12
CA ARG A 433 -15.30 -1.16 -31.08
C ARG A 433 -13.86 -0.85 -30.69
N GLY A 434 -13.29 -1.61 -29.77
CA GLY A 434 -11.87 -1.51 -29.42
C GLY A 434 -10.97 -1.77 -30.64
N TRP A 435 -11.25 -2.83 -31.41
CA TRP A 435 -10.58 -3.11 -32.69
C TRP A 435 -10.78 -1.98 -33.71
N PHE A 436 -12.02 -1.52 -33.90
CA PHE A 436 -12.33 -0.41 -34.81
C PHE A 436 -11.55 0.87 -34.45
N TYR A 437 -11.48 1.21 -33.16
CA TYR A 437 -10.71 2.35 -32.68
C TYR A 437 -9.21 2.17 -32.97
N TYR A 438 -8.66 0.99 -32.71
CA TYR A 438 -7.26 0.67 -33.00
C TYR A 438 -6.92 0.83 -34.49
N ASP A 439 -7.77 0.31 -35.38
CA ASP A 439 -7.57 0.44 -36.83
C ASP A 439 -7.62 1.92 -37.26
N LYS A 440 -8.60 2.68 -36.73
CA LYS A 440 -8.71 4.13 -37.01
C LYS A 440 -7.53 4.92 -36.49
N LEU A 441 -6.99 4.55 -35.34
CA LEU A 441 -5.79 5.18 -34.79
C LEU A 441 -4.57 4.91 -35.68
N LYS A 442 -4.40 3.69 -36.20
CA LYS A 442 -3.34 3.37 -37.17
C LYS A 442 -3.50 4.10 -38.50
N GLU A 443 -4.72 4.23 -39.00
CA GLU A 443 -5.03 4.97 -40.23
C GLU A 443 -4.79 6.48 -40.08
N SER A 444 -4.93 7.03 -38.87
CA SER A 444 -4.82 8.48 -38.61
C SER A 444 -3.42 9.06 -38.81
N GLY A 445 -2.38 8.22 -38.86
CA GLY A 445 -0.99 8.68 -38.90
C GLY A 445 -0.45 9.15 -37.54
N CYS A 446 -1.11 8.76 -36.44
CA CYS A 446 -0.58 8.91 -35.08
C CYS A 446 0.87 8.36 -35.03
N ARG A 447 1.79 9.19 -34.53
CA ARG A 447 3.23 8.89 -34.54
C ARG A 447 3.64 7.81 -33.53
N GLY A 448 2.78 7.53 -32.55
CA GLY A 448 3.06 6.56 -31.51
C GLY A 448 2.90 5.11 -31.94
N ASN A 449 3.64 4.20 -31.31
CA ASN A 449 3.47 2.76 -31.51
C ASN A 449 2.20 2.29 -30.78
N VAL A 450 1.25 1.70 -31.52
CA VAL A 450 -0.02 1.23 -30.98
C VAL A 450 -0.07 -0.30 -31.05
N GLU A 451 -0.29 -0.93 -29.90
CA GLU A 451 -0.55 -2.35 -29.76
C GLU A 451 -2.00 -2.59 -29.30
N ILE A 452 -2.57 -3.70 -29.75
CA ILE A 452 -3.84 -4.22 -29.23
C ILE A 452 -3.66 -5.67 -28.80
N VAL A 453 -4.30 -6.04 -27.69
CA VAL A 453 -4.22 -7.37 -27.08
C VAL A 453 -5.62 -7.85 -26.79
N GLU A 454 -5.92 -9.07 -27.21
CA GLU A 454 -7.22 -9.70 -26.97
C GLU A 454 -7.09 -10.86 -25.99
N SER A 455 -7.83 -10.79 -24.88
CA SER A 455 -7.93 -11.87 -23.88
C SER A 455 -9.05 -12.85 -24.27
N LYS A 456 -8.66 -14.09 -24.57
CA LYS A 456 -9.60 -15.15 -25.01
C LYS A 456 -10.44 -15.67 -23.85
N GLY A 457 -11.72 -15.92 -24.11
CA GLY A 457 -12.68 -16.42 -23.13
C GLY A 457 -13.15 -15.40 -22.09
N GLU A 458 -12.53 -14.22 -22.03
CA GLU A 458 -12.78 -13.24 -20.97
C GLU A 458 -13.89 -12.25 -21.30
N GLN A 459 -14.50 -11.69 -20.26
CA GLN A 459 -15.56 -10.68 -20.34
C GLN A 459 -15.03 -9.27 -20.07
N HIS A 460 -15.90 -8.26 -20.18
CA HIS A 460 -15.59 -6.88 -19.83
C HIS A 460 -15.05 -6.78 -18.40
N VAL A 461 -13.93 -6.06 -18.22
CA VAL A 461 -13.23 -5.82 -16.94
C VAL A 461 -12.92 -7.07 -16.10
N PHE A 462 -12.73 -8.22 -16.75
CA PHE A 462 -12.46 -9.50 -16.07
C PHE A 462 -11.29 -9.44 -15.07
N HIS A 463 -10.26 -8.64 -15.35
CA HIS A 463 -9.09 -8.44 -14.49
C HIS A 463 -9.41 -7.85 -13.10
N LEU A 464 -10.52 -7.13 -12.95
CA LEU A 464 -10.97 -6.65 -11.63
C LEU A 464 -11.90 -7.66 -10.95
N ILE A 465 -12.66 -8.43 -11.74
CA ILE A 465 -13.63 -9.40 -11.24
C ILE A 465 -12.95 -10.70 -10.79
N ASN A 466 -11.91 -11.12 -11.51
CA ASN A 466 -11.14 -12.33 -11.26
C ASN A 466 -9.64 -12.06 -11.46
N PRO A 467 -9.01 -11.28 -10.56
CA PRO A 467 -7.63 -10.78 -10.74
C PRO A 467 -6.56 -11.88 -10.75
N THR A 468 -6.89 -13.07 -10.27
CA THR A 468 -5.96 -14.21 -10.16
C THR A 468 -6.06 -15.19 -11.33
N CYS A 469 -6.98 -14.98 -12.30
CA CYS A 469 -7.01 -15.83 -13.48
C CYS A 469 -5.77 -15.63 -14.35
N GLU A 470 -5.40 -16.66 -15.11
CA GLU A 470 -4.20 -16.65 -15.97
C GLU A 470 -4.18 -15.44 -16.91
N ASN A 471 -5.32 -15.09 -17.53
CA ASN A 471 -5.42 -13.92 -18.40
C ASN A 471 -5.27 -12.59 -17.64
N ALA A 472 -5.68 -12.50 -16.38
CA ALA A 472 -5.63 -11.26 -15.59
C ALA A 472 -4.19 -11.01 -15.15
N VAL A 473 -3.51 -12.06 -14.68
CA VAL A 473 -2.08 -12.04 -14.37
C VAL A 473 -1.26 -11.67 -15.62
N ALA A 474 -1.53 -12.31 -16.77
CA ALA A 474 -0.85 -11.99 -18.02
C ALA A 474 -1.07 -10.53 -18.48
N MET A 475 -2.29 -9.99 -18.28
CA MET A 475 -2.60 -8.60 -18.59
C MET A 475 -1.84 -7.63 -17.67
N LEU A 476 -1.77 -7.93 -16.37
CA LEU A 476 -0.99 -7.18 -15.38
C LEU A 476 0.50 -7.18 -15.73
N GLU A 477 1.09 -8.35 -15.99
CA GLU A 477 2.50 -8.49 -16.38
C GLU A 477 2.82 -7.69 -17.65
N ARG A 478 1.92 -7.74 -18.64
CA ARG A 478 2.08 -6.98 -19.88
C ARG A 478 1.98 -5.47 -19.65
N THR A 479 1.07 -5.03 -18.79
CA THR A 479 0.92 -3.62 -18.40
C THR A 479 2.18 -3.16 -17.66
N ALA A 480 2.67 -3.91 -16.67
CA ALA A 480 3.91 -3.62 -15.96
C ALA A 480 5.11 -3.56 -16.91
N SER A 481 5.21 -4.50 -17.87
CA SER A 481 6.24 -4.47 -18.92
C SER A 481 6.12 -3.22 -19.79
N PHE A 482 4.91 -2.84 -20.20
CA PHE A 482 4.66 -1.64 -21.00
C PHE A 482 5.18 -0.37 -20.29
N LEU A 483 4.89 -0.22 -19.00
CA LEU A 483 5.31 0.91 -18.15
C LEU A 483 6.83 0.93 -17.89
N ASN A 484 7.44 -0.24 -17.68
CA ASN A 484 8.86 -0.36 -17.34
C ASN A 484 9.79 -0.35 -18.55
N HIS A 485 9.29 -0.63 -19.76
CA HIS A 485 10.14 -0.70 -20.93
C HIS A 485 10.89 0.62 -21.15
N GLN A 486 12.22 0.55 -21.25
CA GLN A 486 13.05 1.67 -21.67
C GLN A 486 13.29 1.52 -23.17
N GLU A 487 12.91 2.52 -23.97
CA GLU A 487 13.45 2.60 -25.32
C GLU A 487 14.96 2.79 -25.20
N LYS A 488 15.74 1.87 -25.76
CA LYS A 488 17.18 2.06 -25.88
C LYS A 488 17.39 3.31 -26.74
N ALA A 489 18.08 4.30 -26.16
CA ALA A 489 18.50 5.52 -26.85
C ALA A 489 19.31 5.21 -28.12
#